data_AF-A0AAX3YQR4-F1
#
_entry.id   AF-A0AAX3YQR4-F1
#
_cell.length_a   1.000
_cell.length_b   1.000
_cell.length_c   1.000
_cell.angle_alpha   90.00
_cell.angle_beta   90.00
_cell.angle_gamma   90.00
#
_symmetry.space_group_name_H-M   'P 1'
#
loop_
_entity.id
_entity.type
_entity.pdbx_description
1 polymer ?
#
loop_
_entity_poly.entity_id
_entity_poly.type
_entity_poly.pdbx_seq_one_letter_code
_entity_poly.pdbx_strand_id
1 'polypeptide(L)'
;MTTSPPTADSAPDEFLAAALAEHGDPLTGEQYMEQVLLARQAAWIEQHKADAAANALTITTVWAPLLPDFVLDADVPHVRLPQSKPKRRPKPRRYRPASYWQDRVDTLDTEMQALSTPIITDRAVAGGAGLGPRRTRRVQKQMDTRLARYTKLQLRHTHAQQMLRAAQARETCQTQG
;
A
#
# COMPACT_ATOMS: atom_id res chain seq x y z
N MET A 1 25.00 42.73 -5.53
CA MET A 1 24.34 42.95 -4.22
C MET A 1 23.98 41.58 -3.69
N THR A 2 24.79 41.08 -2.76
CA THR A 2 24.67 39.75 -2.16
C THR A 2 23.71 39.90 -0.98
N THR A 3 22.47 39.46 -1.13
CA THR A 3 21.49 39.42 -0.03
C THR A 3 21.71 38.13 0.76
N SER A 4 22.32 38.26 1.94
CA SER A 4 22.32 37.20 2.96
C SER A 4 20.89 36.82 3.34
N PRO A 5 20.59 35.54 3.63
CA PRO A 5 19.31 35.15 4.20
C PRO A 5 19.15 35.77 5.60
N PRO A 6 17.90 36.07 6.03
CA PRO A 6 17.65 36.54 7.38
C PRO A 6 18.11 35.47 8.37
N THR A 7 19.04 35.82 9.25
CA THR A 7 19.36 35.04 10.46
C THR A 7 18.07 34.91 11.26
N ALA A 8 17.44 33.74 11.21
CA ALA A 8 16.36 33.37 12.09
C ALA A 8 16.86 33.48 13.54
N ASP A 9 16.09 34.17 14.38
CA ASP A 9 16.34 34.29 15.80
C ASP A 9 16.59 32.90 16.40
N SER A 10 17.80 32.70 16.92
CA SER A 10 18.28 31.43 17.47
C SER A 10 17.75 31.16 18.88
N ALA A 11 16.72 31.89 19.32
CA ALA A 11 16.15 31.79 20.66
C ALA A 11 14.85 30.98 20.60
N PRO A 12 14.60 30.08 21.58
CA PRO A 12 13.32 29.40 21.69
C PRO A 12 12.20 30.43 21.87
N ASP A 13 11.08 30.20 21.19
CA ASP A 13 9.89 31.04 21.36
C ASP A 13 9.24 30.80 22.74
N GLU A 14 8.26 31.64 23.09
CA GLU A 14 7.62 31.58 24.41
C GLU A 14 6.93 30.24 24.70
N PHE A 15 6.37 29.60 23.67
CA PHE A 15 5.70 28.31 23.78
C PHE A 15 6.71 27.18 24.06
N LEU A 16 7.83 27.15 23.33
CA LEU A 16 8.89 26.17 23.58
C LEU A 16 9.55 26.43 24.94
N ALA A 17 9.82 27.68 25.29
CA ALA A 17 10.44 28.04 26.57
C ALA A 17 9.55 27.63 27.76
N ALA A 18 8.23 27.84 27.68
CA ALA A 18 7.28 27.41 28.70
C ALA A 18 7.25 25.88 28.84
N ALA A 19 7.18 25.16 27.71
CA ALA A 19 7.18 23.69 27.72
C ALA A 19 8.49 23.11 28.27
N LEU A 20 9.63 23.72 27.95
CA LEU A 20 10.94 23.32 28.48
C LEU A 20 11.07 23.61 29.98
N ALA A 21 10.50 24.70 30.47
CA ALA A 21 10.47 25.01 31.90
C ALA A 21 9.65 23.98 32.69
N GLU A 22 8.58 23.44 32.10
CA GLU A 22 7.69 22.47 32.75
C GLU A 22 8.20 21.03 32.65
N HIS A 23 8.67 20.61 31.47
CA HIS A 23 8.99 19.20 31.18
C HIS A 23 10.48 18.90 31.04
N GLY A 24 11.34 19.92 31.02
CA GLY A 24 12.79 19.81 30.88
C GLY A 24 13.27 19.61 29.44
N ASP A 25 14.59 19.77 29.25
CA ASP A 25 15.28 19.59 27.96
C ASP A 25 15.98 18.20 27.92
N PRO A 26 15.74 17.34 26.91
CA PRO A 26 14.89 17.53 25.73
C PRO A 26 13.45 17.05 25.90
N LEU A 27 12.52 17.73 25.24
CA LEU A 27 11.12 17.32 25.13
C LEU A 27 11.01 16.03 24.31
N THR A 28 10.14 15.12 24.73
CA THR A 28 9.74 14.00 23.85
C THR A 28 8.89 14.52 22.68
N GLY A 29 8.88 13.79 21.56
CA GLY A 29 8.08 14.18 20.39
C GLY A 29 6.57 14.36 20.68
N GLU A 30 6.02 13.57 21.61
CA GLU A 30 4.62 13.68 22.05
C GLU A 30 4.38 14.97 22.86
N GLN A 31 5.24 15.25 23.85
CA GLN A 31 5.17 16.49 24.63
C GLN A 31 5.34 17.73 23.75
N TYR A 32 6.25 17.69 22.78
CA TYR A 32 6.44 18.78 21.83
C TYR A 32 5.19 19.05 20.97
N MET A 33 4.54 17.99 20.49
CA MET A 33 3.28 18.13 19.75
C MET A 33 2.17 18.73 20.61
N GLU A 34 1.97 18.20 21.81
CA GLU A 34 0.85 18.57 22.67
C GLU A 34 0.99 19.97 23.28
N GLN A 35 2.21 20.31 23.73
CA GLN A 35 2.43 21.54 24.50
C GLN A 35 2.88 22.71 23.64
N VAL A 36 3.63 22.45 22.56
CA VAL A 36 4.20 23.52 21.73
C VAL A 36 3.38 23.71 20.45
N LEU A 37 3.21 22.65 19.64
CA LEU A 37 2.55 22.80 18.33
C LEU A 37 1.07 23.13 18.43
N LEU A 38 0.33 22.49 19.36
CA LEU A 38 -1.08 22.82 19.57
C LEU A 38 -1.27 24.24 20.13
N ALA A 39 -0.39 24.69 21.03
CA ALA A 39 -0.45 26.03 21.59
C ALA A 39 -0.20 27.09 20.51
N ARG A 40 0.82 26.89 19.66
CA ARG A 40 1.09 27.75 18.49
C ARG A 40 -0.09 27.78 17.52
N GLN A 41 -0.70 26.63 17.24
CA GLN A 41 -1.88 26.55 16.37
C GLN A 41 -3.08 27.31 16.97
N ALA A 42 -3.31 27.18 18.27
CA ALA A 42 -4.38 27.91 18.96
C ALA A 42 -4.16 29.43 18.90
N ALA A 43 -2.95 29.89 19.21
CA ALA A 43 -2.58 31.30 19.12
C ALA A 43 -2.78 31.86 17.69
N TRP A 44 -2.39 31.08 16.68
CA TRP A 44 -2.59 31.44 15.28
C TRP A 44 -4.08 31.58 14.93
N ILE A 45 -4.93 30.64 15.38
CA ILE A 45 -6.39 30.69 15.16
C ILE A 45 -6.98 31.95 15.82
N GLU A 46 -6.58 32.25 17.05
CA GLU A 46 -7.06 33.44 17.78
C GLU A 46 -6.67 34.72 17.07
N GLN A 47 -5.42 34.84 16.60
CA GLN A 47 -4.96 35.97 15.82
C GLN A 47 -5.78 36.13 14.52
N HIS A 48 -6.02 35.05 13.78
CA HIS A 48 -6.79 35.11 12.54
C HIS A 48 -8.26 35.45 12.75
N LYS A 49 -8.85 35.03 13.88
CA LYS A 49 -10.19 35.47 14.28
C LYS A 49 -10.22 36.96 14.65
N ALA A 50 -9.20 37.46 15.34
CA ALA A 50 -9.07 38.86 15.70
C ALA A 50 -8.91 39.73 14.44
N ASP A 51 -8.09 39.32 13.49
CA ASP A 51 -7.89 40.00 12.21
C ASP A 51 -9.18 40.02 11.37
N ALA A 52 -9.95 38.93 11.37
CA ALA A 52 -11.26 38.89 10.72
C ALA A 52 -12.25 39.86 11.38
N ALA A 53 -12.29 39.91 12.71
CA ALA A 53 -13.14 40.83 13.46
C ALA A 53 -12.75 42.30 13.21
N ALA A 54 -11.46 42.60 13.14
CA ALA A 54 -10.95 43.93 12.79
C ALA A 54 -11.38 44.37 11.38
N ASN A 55 -11.52 43.41 10.46
CA ASN A 55 -12.04 43.63 9.11
C ASN A 55 -13.57 43.51 9.00
N ALA A 56 -14.29 43.50 10.13
CA ALA A 56 -15.75 43.36 10.20
C ALA A 56 -16.32 42.09 9.52
N LEU A 57 -15.53 41.02 9.43
CA LEU A 57 -15.93 39.73 8.91
C LEU A 57 -16.28 38.78 10.05
N THR A 58 -17.49 38.19 10.02
CA THR A 58 -17.91 37.17 10.99
C THR A 58 -17.51 35.78 10.50
N ILE A 59 -16.31 35.32 10.88
CA ILE A 59 -15.82 33.98 10.55
C ILE A 59 -16.04 33.05 11.75
N THR A 60 -16.88 32.02 11.57
CA THR A 60 -17.19 31.03 12.61
C THR A 60 -16.13 29.93 12.70
N THR A 61 -15.50 29.57 11.59
CA THR A 61 -14.51 28.49 11.51
C THR A 61 -13.28 28.98 10.78
N VAL A 62 -12.13 28.88 11.45
CA VAL A 62 -10.81 29.12 10.84
C VAL A 62 -10.17 27.77 10.56
N TRP A 63 -9.77 27.53 9.32
CA TRP A 63 -9.04 26.33 8.93
C TRP A 63 -7.56 26.56 9.19
N ALA A 64 -7.07 26.03 10.31
CA ALA A 64 -5.68 26.15 10.66
C ALA A 64 -4.78 25.27 9.76
N PRO A 65 -3.52 25.70 9.51
CA PRO A 65 -2.48 24.87 8.93
C PRO A 65 -2.26 23.57 9.71
N LEU A 66 -1.57 22.62 9.09
CA LEU A 66 -1.24 21.36 9.74
C LEU A 66 -0.16 21.61 10.80
N LEU A 67 -0.12 20.78 11.86
CA LEU A 67 0.88 20.91 12.93
C LEU A 67 2.35 20.98 12.44
N PRO A 68 2.77 20.24 11.40
CA PRO A 68 4.12 20.35 10.87
C PRO A 68 4.49 21.75 10.35
N ASP A 69 3.51 22.57 9.96
CA ASP A 69 3.75 23.93 9.44
C ASP A 69 4.14 24.91 10.56
N PHE A 70 3.94 24.54 11.83
CA PHE A 70 4.31 25.32 13.02
C PHE A 70 5.67 24.91 13.63
N VAL A 71 6.39 23.99 13.00
CA VAL A 71 7.73 23.57 13.45
C VAL A 71 8.75 24.62 13.04
N LEU A 72 9.57 25.09 13.99
CA LEU A 72 10.64 26.06 13.76
C LEU A 72 12.00 25.35 13.81
N ASP A 73 12.97 25.87 13.05
CA ASP A 73 14.34 25.33 13.04
C ASP A 73 15.01 25.41 14.42
N ALA A 74 14.63 26.40 15.24
CA ALA A 74 15.11 26.58 16.61
C ALA A 74 14.63 25.46 17.57
N ASP A 75 13.58 24.71 17.23
CA ASP A 75 13.04 23.65 18.08
C ASP A 75 13.83 22.34 17.98
N VAL A 76 14.51 22.13 16.85
CA VAL A 76 15.27 20.91 16.53
C VAL A 76 16.24 20.46 17.64
N PRO A 77 17.06 21.34 18.27
CA PRO A 77 17.96 20.93 19.35
C PRO A 77 17.25 20.50 20.64
N HIS A 78 16.00 20.91 20.86
CA HIS A 78 15.27 20.71 22.12
C HIS A 78 14.26 19.56 22.07
N VAL A 79 14.13 18.88 20.93
CA VAL A 79 13.17 17.79 20.72
C VAL A 79 13.89 16.46 20.49
N ARG A 80 13.61 15.50 21.35
CA ARG A 80 14.08 14.12 21.22
C ARG A 80 13.24 13.39 20.18
N LEU A 81 13.77 13.32 18.96
CA LEU A 81 13.18 12.49 17.90
C LEU A 81 13.32 11.00 18.24
N PRO A 82 12.29 10.17 17.93
CA PRO A 82 12.41 8.73 18.07
C PRO A 82 13.54 8.21 17.17
N GLN A 83 14.42 7.38 17.74
CA GLN A 83 15.49 6.76 16.96
C GLN A 83 14.89 5.93 15.83
N SER A 84 15.24 6.25 14.58
CA SER A 84 14.77 5.48 13.43
C SER A 84 15.26 4.04 13.57
N LYS A 85 14.33 3.08 13.53
CA LYS A 85 14.69 1.66 13.54
C LYS A 85 15.53 1.37 12.30
N PRO A 86 16.60 0.55 12.41
CA PRO A 86 17.43 0.24 11.25
C PRO A 86 16.58 -0.36 10.13
N LYS A 87 16.69 0.21 8.93
CA LYS A 87 15.97 -0.26 7.75
C LYS A 87 16.38 -1.71 7.48
N ARG A 88 15.41 -2.62 7.40
CA ARG A 88 15.67 -4.03 7.04
C ARG A 88 16.28 -4.08 5.64
N ARG A 89 17.44 -4.75 5.49
CA ARG A 89 18.04 -4.99 4.18
C ARG A 89 17.17 -5.99 3.39
N PRO A 90 16.84 -5.72 2.12
CA PRO A 90 16.06 -6.66 1.32
C PRO A 90 16.89 -7.94 1.08
N LYS A 91 16.26 -9.10 1.26
CA LYS A 91 16.86 -10.39 0.89
C LYS A 91 16.82 -10.54 -0.64
N PRO A 92 17.87 -11.07 -1.29
CA PRO A 92 17.85 -11.31 -2.72
C PRO A 92 16.72 -12.28 -3.08
N ARG A 93 16.02 -12.01 -4.17
CA ARG A 93 14.95 -12.88 -4.67
C ARG A 93 15.57 -14.16 -5.25
N ARG A 94 15.13 -15.32 -4.78
CA ARG A 94 15.50 -16.62 -5.38
C ARG A 94 14.45 -16.99 -6.42
N TYR A 95 14.84 -16.94 -7.69
CA TYR A 95 13.99 -17.39 -8.79
C TYR A 95 13.98 -18.92 -8.86
N ARG A 96 12.86 -19.48 -9.30
CA ARG A 96 12.75 -20.92 -9.58
C ARG A 96 13.35 -21.21 -10.96
N PRO A 97 14.05 -22.35 -11.14
CA PRO A 97 14.65 -22.73 -12.42
C PRO A 97 13.58 -23.09 -13.47
N ALA A 98 13.98 -23.18 -14.74
CA ALA A 98 13.09 -23.55 -15.84
C ALA A 98 12.48 -24.95 -15.65
N SER A 99 13.24 -25.92 -15.13
CA SER A 99 12.75 -27.26 -14.83
C SER A 99 11.51 -27.26 -13.93
N TYR A 100 11.54 -26.46 -12.86
CA TYR A 100 10.39 -26.31 -11.96
C TYR A 100 9.13 -25.80 -12.68
N TRP A 101 9.30 -24.85 -13.59
CA TRP A 101 8.17 -24.29 -14.33
C TRP A 101 7.66 -25.24 -15.41
N GLN A 102 8.54 -26.04 -16.01
CA GLN A 102 8.16 -27.09 -16.95
C GLN A 102 7.27 -28.13 -16.28
N ASP A 103 7.72 -28.69 -15.14
CA ASP A 103 6.93 -29.64 -14.35
C ASP A 103 5.56 -29.07 -13.98
N ARG A 104 5.52 -27.76 -13.67
CA ARG A 104 4.28 -27.06 -13.31
C ARG A 104 3.32 -26.92 -14.49
N VAL A 105 3.83 -26.64 -15.68
CA VAL A 105 3.04 -26.58 -16.92
C VAL A 105 2.44 -27.95 -17.19
N ASP A 106 3.26 -29.01 -17.16
CA ASP A 106 2.84 -30.38 -17.45
C ASP A 106 1.77 -30.87 -16.46
N THR A 107 1.93 -30.54 -15.17
CA THR A 107 0.92 -30.85 -14.14
C THR A 107 -0.40 -30.13 -14.42
N LEU A 108 -0.36 -28.85 -14.81
CA LEU A 108 -1.58 -28.09 -15.09
C LEU A 108 -2.25 -28.57 -16.38
N ASP A 109 -1.49 -28.96 -17.40
CA ASP A 109 -2.01 -29.52 -18.65
C ASP A 109 -2.74 -30.84 -18.41
N THR A 110 -2.17 -31.73 -17.57
CA THR A 110 -2.84 -32.99 -17.20
C THR A 110 -4.14 -32.74 -16.40
N GLU A 111 -4.15 -31.80 -15.46
CA GLU A 111 -5.37 -31.41 -14.73
C GLU A 111 -6.44 -30.81 -15.66
N MET A 112 -6.04 -29.98 -16.61
CA MET A 112 -6.94 -29.39 -17.61
C MET A 112 -7.52 -30.46 -18.55
N GLN A 113 -6.69 -31.41 -19.00
CA GLN A 113 -7.10 -32.50 -19.88
C GLN A 113 -8.06 -33.46 -19.19
N ALA A 114 -7.89 -33.73 -17.89
CA ALA A 114 -8.86 -34.49 -17.12
C ALA A 114 -10.25 -33.82 -17.11
N LEU A 115 -10.29 -32.49 -17.09
CA LEU A 115 -11.53 -31.71 -17.05
C LEU A 115 -12.16 -31.46 -18.42
N SER A 116 -11.42 -31.58 -19.53
CA SER A 116 -11.93 -31.33 -20.89
C SER A 116 -12.89 -32.41 -21.41
N THR A 117 -12.90 -33.58 -20.78
CA THR A 117 -13.79 -34.70 -21.14
C THR A 117 -15.27 -34.38 -20.83
N PRO A 118 -16.20 -34.45 -21.80
CA PRO A 118 -17.60 -34.14 -21.56
C PRO A 118 -18.25 -35.18 -20.62
N ILE A 119 -19.07 -34.73 -19.65
CA ILE A 119 -19.84 -35.62 -18.75
C ILE A 119 -20.87 -36.44 -19.54
N ILE A 120 -21.47 -35.85 -20.58
CA ILE A 120 -22.43 -36.51 -21.46
C ILE A 120 -21.85 -36.49 -22.86
N THR A 121 -21.65 -37.67 -23.44
CA THR A 121 -21.12 -37.84 -24.81
C THR A 121 -22.20 -37.68 -25.89
N ASP A 122 -23.46 -37.96 -25.56
CA ASP A 122 -24.62 -37.79 -26.44
C ASP A 122 -25.14 -36.34 -26.46
N ARG A 123 -25.12 -35.72 -27.64
CA ARG A 123 -25.58 -34.34 -27.86
C ARG A 123 -27.08 -34.17 -27.67
N ALA A 124 -27.90 -35.18 -27.98
CA ALA A 124 -29.36 -35.11 -27.81
C ALA A 124 -29.73 -35.07 -26.32
N VAL A 125 -28.97 -35.78 -25.50
CA VAL A 125 -29.14 -35.84 -24.05
C VAL A 125 -28.61 -34.57 -23.37
N ALA A 126 -27.52 -33.98 -23.89
CA ALA A 126 -26.96 -32.71 -23.40
C ALA A 126 -27.93 -31.53 -23.55
N GLY A 127 -28.81 -31.55 -24.57
CA GLY A 127 -29.88 -30.57 -24.78
C GLY A 127 -31.08 -30.72 -23.85
N GLY A 128 -31.07 -31.71 -22.94
CA GLY A 128 -32.12 -31.91 -21.93
C GLY A 128 -33.31 -32.77 -22.39
N ALA A 129 -33.33 -33.23 -23.65
CA ALA A 129 -34.43 -34.02 -24.22
C ALA A 129 -34.57 -35.43 -23.61
N GLY A 130 -33.50 -36.01 -23.06
CA GLY A 130 -33.48 -37.41 -22.58
C GLY A 130 -33.42 -37.63 -21.06
N LEU A 131 -33.23 -36.60 -20.24
CA LEU A 131 -32.91 -36.75 -18.81
C LEU A 131 -34.01 -36.29 -17.84
N GLY A 132 -34.97 -35.49 -18.32
CA GLY A 132 -35.95 -34.81 -17.47
C GLY A 132 -35.37 -33.62 -16.68
N PRO A 133 -36.21 -32.65 -16.26
CA PRO A 133 -35.77 -31.31 -15.86
C PRO A 133 -34.82 -31.28 -14.65
N ARG A 134 -35.06 -32.14 -13.64
CA ARG A 134 -34.21 -32.21 -12.43
C ARG A 134 -32.81 -32.74 -12.73
N ARG A 135 -32.69 -33.79 -13.56
CA ARG A 135 -31.39 -34.38 -13.91
C ARG A 135 -30.61 -33.46 -14.84
N THR A 136 -31.28 -32.83 -15.82
CA THR A 136 -30.68 -31.81 -16.69
C THR A 136 -30.07 -30.67 -15.88
N ARG A 137 -30.81 -30.09 -14.92
CA ARG A 137 -30.29 -29.00 -14.06
C ARG A 137 -29.07 -29.44 -13.22
N ARG A 138 -29.06 -30.68 -12.73
CA ARG A 138 -27.92 -31.23 -11.96
C ARG A 138 -26.67 -31.36 -12.84
N VAL A 139 -26.82 -31.90 -14.05
CA VAL A 139 -25.71 -32.05 -15.01
C VAL A 139 -25.20 -30.68 -15.45
N GLN A 140 -26.09 -29.73 -15.78
CA GLN A 140 -25.70 -28.36 -16.12
C GLN A 140 -24.86 -27.72 -15.01
N LYS A 141 -25.32 -27.79 -13.76
CA LYS A 141 -24.53 -27.29 -12.61
C LYS A 141 -23.16 -27.96 -12.50
N GLN A 142 -23.07 -29.27 -12.77
CA GLN A 142 -21.78 -29.97 -12.80
C GLN A 142 -20.88 -29.50 -13.96
N MET A 143 -21.43 -29.25 -15.14
CA MET A 143 -20.69 -28.68 -16.27
C MET A 143 -20.20 -27.26 -15.96
N ASP A 144 -21.05 -26.40 -15.41
CA ASP A 144 -20.69 -25.03 -15.03
C ASP A 144 -19.55 -25.01 -14.00
N THR A 145 -19.62 -25.88 -12.99
CA THR A 145 -18.54 -25.99 -11.98
C THR A 145 -17.25 -26.54 -12.57
N ARG A 146 -17.29 -27.47 -13.54
CA ARG A 146 -16.11 -27.94 -14.27
C ARG A 146 -15.51 -26.83 -15.13
N LEU A 147 -16.34 -26.08 -15.85
CA LEU A 147 -15.91 -24.94 -16.67
C LEU A 147 -15.23 -23.87 -15.81
N ALA A 148 -15.82 -23.52 -14.66
CA ALA A 148 -15.23 -22.57 -13.73
C ALA A 148 -13.89 -23.05 -13.13
N ARG A 149 -13.69 -24.36 -12.96
CA ARG A 149 -12.39 -24.92 -12.56
C ARG A 149 -11.38 -24.87 -13.71
N TYR A 150 -11.81 -25.23 -14.91
CA TYR A 150 -10.97 -25.21 -16.11
C TYR A 150 -10.41 -23.81 -16.38
N THR A 151 -11.25 -22.77 -16.35
CA THR A 151 -10.81 -21.38 -16.57
C THR A 151 -9.79 -20.92 -15.52
N LYS A 152 -9.96 -21.32 -14.25
CA LYS A 152 -8.98 -21.05 -13.18
C LYS A 152 -7.65 -21.77 -13.44
N LEU A 153 -7.68 -23.00 -13.92
CA LEU A 153 -6.46 -23.74 -14.28
C LEU A 153 -5.78 -23.12 -15.49
N GLN A 154 -6.54 -22.71 -16.50
CA GLN A 154 -6.01 -22.03 -17.67
C GLN A 154 -5.27 -20.74 -17.32
N LEU A 155 -5.79 -19.92 -16.40
CA LEU A 155 -5.08 -18.73 -15.90
C LEU A 155 -3.77 -19.07 -15.18
N ARG A 156 -3.74 -20.18 -14.44
CA ARG A 156 -2.51 -20.65 -13.77
C ARG A 156 -1.50 -21.18 -14.78
N HIS A 157 -1.97 -21.86 -15.82
CA HIS A 157 -1.16 -22.42 -16.88
C HIS A 157 -0.49 -21.33 -17.71
N THR A 158 -1.23 -20.31 -18.14
CA THR A 158 -0.66 -19.17 -18.86
C THR A 158 0.40 -18.44 -18.06
N HIS A 159 0.17 -18.25 -16.75
CA HIS A 159 1.19 -17.69 -15.85
C HIS A 159 2.42 -18.60 -15.75
N ALA A 160 2.24 -19.92 -15.60
CA ALA A 160 3.36 -20.87 -15.55
C ALA A 160 4.19 -20.86 -16.85
N GLN A 161 3.54 -20.78 -18.02
CA GLN A 161 4.21 -20.66 -19.32
C GLN A 161 5.01 -19.34 -19.44
N GLN A 162 4.46 -18.23 -18.98
CA GLN A 162 5.18 -16.95 -18.94
C GLN A 162 6.42 -17.05 -18.04
N MET A 163 6.28 -17.67 -16.88
CA MET A 163 7.39 -17.88 -15.94
C MET A 163 8.45 -18.84 -16.49
N LEU A 164 8.05 -19.88 -17.21
CA LEU A 164 8.95 -20.80 -17.89
C LEU A 164 9.81 -20.05 -18.92
N ARG A 165 9.18 -19.26 -19.81
CA ARG A 165 9.91 -18.45 -20.80
C ARG A 165 10.88 -17.49 -20.14
N ALA A 166 10.46 -16.85 -19.05
CA ALA A 166 11.32 -15.93 -18.30
C ALA A 166 12.48 -16.66 -17.59
N ALA A 167 12.27 -17.89 -17.11
CA ALA A 167 13.33 -18.70 -16.52
C ALA A 167 14.34 -19.17 -17.57
N GLN A 168 13.87 -19.67 -18.71
CA GLN A 168 14.69 -20.05 -19.85
C GLN A 168 15.56 -18.88 -20.32
N ALA A 169 14.99 -17.68 -20.50
CA ALA A 169 15.74 -16.49 -20.89
C ALA A 169 16.84 -16.10 -19.91
N ARG A 170 16.62 -16.27 -18.59
CA ARG A 170 17.65 -16.00 -17.58
C ARG A 170 18.78 -17.01 -17.64
N GLU A 171 18.43 -18.29 -17.77
CA GLU A 171 19.39 -19.39 -17.84
C GLU A 171 20.23 -19.30 -19.13
N THR A 172 19.64 -18.90 -20.26
CA THR A 172 20.39 -18.67 -21.51
C THR A 172 21.35 -17.49 -21.43
N CYS A 173 20.96 -16.39 -20.76
CA CYS A 173 21.88 -15.26 -20.57
C CYS A 173 23.03 -15.60 -19.61
N GLN A 174 22.81 -16.50 -18.65
CA GLN A 174 23.84 -16.95 -17.71
C GLN A 174 24.88 -17.88 -18.33
N THR A 175 24.54 -18.59 -19.42
CA THR A 175 25.47 -19.51 -20.09
C THR A 175 26.30 -18.85 -21.19
N GLN A 176 25.93 -17.63 -21.62
CA GLN A 176 26.60 -16.90 -22.72
C GLN A 176 27.50 -15.74 -22.24
N GLY A 177 27.51 -15.42 -20.95
CA GLY A 177 28.38 -14.40 -20.34
C GLY A 177 29.49 -15.03 -19.51
#